data_AF-A0A7W6JS86-F1
#
_entry.id   AF-A0A7W6JS86-F1
#
_cell.length_a   1.000
_cell.length_b   1.000
_cell.length_c   1.000
_cell.angle_alpha   90.00
_cell.angle_beta   90.00
_cell.angle_gamma   90.00
#
_symmetry.space_group_name_H-M   'P 1'
#
loop_
_entity.id
_entity.type
_entity.pdbx_description
1 polymer ?
#
loop_
_entity_poly.entity_id
_entity_poly.type
_entity_poly.pdbx_seq_one_letter_code
_entity_poly.pdbx_strand_id
1 'polypeptide(L)'
;MMLAEPVRSAATEADDILGLLNAVAITAGQFQGAMETLAALPDPARRDPAAQAIALQAYASDAGLGEDPLVSAALHARITALAKWTTAWDPDRQSDVQAVIDSAVRFPLSAGVNGIAFEPAGFQELILFIEALPW
;
A
#
# COMPACT_ATOMS: atom_id res chain seq x y z
N MET A 1 -7.32 33.29 29.71
CA MET A 1 -7.43 31.83 29.82
C MET A 1 -7.05 31.25 28.48
N MET A 2 -5.75 30.99 28.25
CA MET A 2 -5.29 30.32 27.03
C MET A 2 -5.55 28.83 27.21
N LEU A 3 -6.45 28.27 26.41
CA LEU A 3 -6.60 26.82 26.29
C LEU A 3 -5.35 26.33 25.55
N ALA A 4 -4.47 25.62 26.27
CA ALA A 4 -3.36 24.92 25.65
C ALA A 4 -3.95 23.85 24.72
N GLU A 5 -3.64 23.92 23.44
CA GLU A 5 -3.94 22.82 22.51
C GLU A 5 -3.24 21.54 23.04
N PRO A 6 -3.94 20.39 23.08
CA PRO A 6 -3.32 19.16 23.51
C PRO A 6 -2.23 18.78 22.51
N VAL A 7 -0.98 18.69 22.99
CA VAL A 7 0.15 18.17 22.22
C VAL A 7 -0.16 16.71 21.85
N ARG A 8 -0.50 16.46 20.59
CA ARG A 8 -0.67 15.10 20.07
C ARG A 8 0.69 14.41 20.04
N SER A 9 0.70 13.14 20.44
CA SER A 9 1.90 12.31 20.36
C SER A 9 2.10 11.79 18.94
N ALA A 10 3.35 11.64 18.50
CA ALA A 10 3.69 11.10 17.19
C ALA A 10 3.12 9.68 16.94
N ALA A 11 2.92 8.89 18.01
CA ALA A 11 2.27 7.58 17.91
C ALA A 11 0.79 7.71 17.51
N THR A 12 0.08 8.69 18.10
CA THR A 12 -1.32 8.96 17.79
C THR A 12 -1.49 9.47 16.36
N GLU A 13 -0.57 10.29 15.86
CA GLU A 13 -0.59 10.78 14.48
C GLU A 13 -0.31 9.67 13.46
N ALA A 14 0.59 8.73 13.77
CA ALA A 14 0.88 7.59 12.90
C ALA A 14 -0.32 6.64 12.79
N ASP A 15 -1.02 6.40 13.90
CA ASP A 15 -2.24 5.59 13.92
C ASP A 15 -3.38 6.27 13.13
N ASP A 16 -3.54 7.60 13.27
CA ASP A 16 -4.50 8.38 12.49
C ASP A 16 -4.21 8.26 10.98
N ILE A 17 -2.94 8.39 10.56
CA ILE A 17 -2.54 8.25 9.15
C ILE A 17 -2.79 6.83 8.63
N LEU A 18 -2.43 5.80 9.38
CA LEU A 18 -2.69 4.41 9.00
C LEU A 18 -4.20 4.14 8.87
N GLY A 19 -5.01 4.71 9.77
CA GLY A 19 -6.46 4.66 9.68
C GLY A 19 -6.98 5.26 8.37
N LEU A 20 -6.48 6.45 8.00
CA LEU A 20 -6.86 7.10 6.75
C LEU A 20 -6.45 6.29 5.51
N LEU A 21 -5.22 5.77 5.48
CA LEU A 21 -4.73 4.96 4.35
C LEU A 21 -5.50 3.65 4.20
N ASN A 22 -5.85 3.00 5.32
CA ASN A 22 -6.62 1.76 5.32
C ASN A 22 -8.09 1.97 4.93
N ALA A 23 -8.65 3.17 5.16
CA ALA A 23 -10.02 3.51 4.80
C ALA A 23 -10.22 3.69 3.28
N VAL A 24 -9.14 3.89 2.51
CA VAL A 24 -9.22 4.00 1.05
C VAL A 24 -9.55 2.63 0.44
N ALA A 25 -10.73 2.53 -0.16
CA ALA A 25 -11.14 1.35 -0.90
C ALA A 25 -10.39 1.28 -2.24
N ILE A 26 -9.56 0.25 -2.40
CA ILE A 26 -8.79 -0.02 -3.62
C ILE A 26 -9.18 -1.41 -4.13
N THR A 27 -9.47 -1.53 -5.41
CA THR A 27 -9.72 -2.83 -6.06
C THR A 27 -8.42 -3.47 -6.52
N ALA A 28 -8.42 -4.79 -6.71
CA ALA A 28 -7.27 -5.53 -7.25
C ALA A 28 -6.81 -4.95 -8.61
N GLY A 29 -7.75 -4.60 -9.50
CA GLY A 29 -7.43 -4.00 -10.79
C GLY A 29 -6.80 -2.61 -10.68
N GLN A 30 -7.25 -1.78 -9.73
CA GLN A 30 -6.63 -0.48 -9.46
C GLN A 30 -5.22 -0.61 -8.90
N PHE A 31 -5.04 -1.56 -7.98
CA PHE A 31 -3.74 -1.85 -7.41
C PHE A 31 -2.75 -2.39 -8.45
N GLN A 32 -3.21 -3.30 -9.31
CA GLN A 32 -2.41 -3.82 -10.41
C GLN A 32 -2.01 -2.71 -11.39
N GLY A 33 -2.95 -1.85 -11.82
CA GLY A 33 -2.65 -0.73 -12.71
C GLY A 33 -1.65 0.27 -12.12
N ALA A 34 -1.71 0.50 -10.80
CA ALA A 34 -0.75 1.31 -10.08
C ALA A 34 0.66 0.67 -10.07
N MET A 35 0.76 -0.65 -9.84
CA MET A 35 2.04 -1.37 -9.93
C MET A 35 2.63 -1.32 -11.33
N GLU A 36 1.80 -1.51 -12.36
CA GLU A 36 2.21 -1.42 -13.78
C GLU A 36 2.72 -0.01 -14.12
N THR A 37 2.05 1.03 -13.62
CA THR A 37 2.46 2.43 -13.76
C THR A 37 3.86 2.66 -13.17
N LEU A 38 4.11 2.19 -11.95
CA LEU A 38 5.43 2.30 -11.34
C LEU A 38 6.49 1.47 -12.06
N ALA A 39 6.14 0.28 -12.54
CA ALA A 39 7.04 -0.58 -13.29
C ALA A 39 7.47 0.04 -14.64
N ALA A 40 6.60 0.85 -15.24
CA ALA A 40 6.84 1.56 -16.51
C ALA A 40 7.72 2.81 -16.39
N LEU A 41 8.00 3.29 -15.17
CA LEU A 41 8.92 4.41 -14.98
C LEU A 41 10.35 4.04 -15.41
N PRO A 42 11.15 5.02 -15.88
CA PRO A 42 12.56 4.79 -16.18
C PRO A 42 13.35 4.48 -14.90
N ASP A 43 14.45 3.72 -15.03
CA ASP A 43 15.25 3.21 -13.91
C ASP A 43 15.60 4.20 -12.78
N PRO A 44 16.04 5.45 -13.04
CA PRO A 44 16.29 6.39 -11.96
C PRO A 44 14.99 6.83 -11.27
N ALA A 45 13.91 7.01 -12.02
CA ALA A 45 12.61 7.43 -11.48
C ALA A 45 11.91 6.31 -10.70
N ARG A 46 12.15 5.03 -11.03
CA ARG A 46 11.59 3.89 -10.29
C ARG A 46 12.02 3.84 -8.84
N ARG A 47 13.14 4.46 -8.47
CA ARG A 47 13.66 4.50 -7.10
C ARG A 47 13.45 5.85 -6.42
N ASP A 48 12.90 6.83 -7.12
CA ASP A 48 12.64 8.16 -6.59
C ASP A 48 11.21 8.25 -6.04
N PRO A 49 11.03 8.39 -4.71
CA PRO A 49 9.70 8.49 -4.10
C PRO A 49 8.86 9.64 -4.66
N ALA A 50 9.49 10.77 -5.04
CA ALA A 50 8.76 11.90 -5.60
C ALA A 50 8.21 11.56 -6.99
N ALA A 51 9.03 10.92 -7.83
CA ALA A 51 8.60 10.47 -9.16
C ALA A 51 7.49 9.39 -9.07
N GLN A 52 7.61 8.45 -8.12
CA GLN A 52 6.57 7.45 -7.87
C GLN A 52 5.25 8.11 -7.44
N ALA A 53 5.29 9.08 -6.52
CA ALA A 53 4.10 9.79 -6.06
C ALA A 53 3.41 10.57 -7.20
N ILE A 54 4.19 11.27 -8.02
CA ILE A 54 3.67 11.99 -9.20
C ILE A 54 3.01 11.01 -10.17
N ALA A 55 3.65 9.87 -10.46
CA ALA A 55 3.12 8.86 -11.38
C ALA A 55 1.81 8.24 -10.87
N LEU A 56 1.73 7.94 -9.56
CA LEU A 56 0.52 7.39 -8.96
C LEU A 56 -0.60 8.41 -8.87
N GLN A 57 -0.29 9.69 -8.68
CA GLN A 57 -1.28 10.74 -8.71
C GLN A 57 -1.85 10.94 -10.12
N ALA A 58 -1.00 10.91 -11.15
CA ALA A 58 -1.43 10.92 -12.54
C ALA A 58 -2.31 9.70 -12.85
N TYR A 59 -1.88 8.50 -12.45
CA TYR A 59 -2.67 7.27 -12.60
C TYR A 59 -4.05 7.38 -11.94
N ALA A 60 -4.12 7.85 -10.68
CA ALA A 60 -5.38 7.98 -9.96
C ALA A 60 -6.35 8.95 -10.65
N SER A 61 -5.82 10.05 -11.20
CA SER A 61 -6.59 11.02 -11.97
C SER A 61 -7.11 10.40 -13.29
N ASP A 62 -6.23 9.77 -14.07
CA ASP A 62 -6.57 9.17 -15.37
C ASP A 62 -7.56 8.00 -15.23
N ALA A 63 -7.44 7.21 -14.17
CA ALA A 63 -8.32 6.10 -13.86
C ALA A 63 -9.66 6.53 -13.20
N GLY A 64 -9.88 7.83 -13.00
CA GLY A 64 -11.11 8.36 -12.41
C GLY A 64 -11.32 7.95 -10.95
N LEU A 65 -10.23 7.70 -10.20
CA LEU A 65 -10.28 7.29 -8.79
C LEU A 65 -10.53 8.47 -7.84
N GLY A 66 -10.56 9.69 -8.39
CA GLY A 66 -10.73 10.94 -7.67
C GLY A 66 -9.44 11.75 -7.63
N GLU A 67 -9.58 13.03 -7.33
CA GLU A 67 -8.45 13.94 -7.12
C GLU A 67 -7.91 13.89 -5.69
N ASP A 68 -8.48 13.02 -4.84
CA ASP A 68 -8.09 12.88 -3.45
C ASP A 68 -6.64 12.34 -3.35
N PRO A 69 -5.69 13.12 -2.81
CA PRO A 69 -4.31 12.68 -2.63
C PRO A 69 -4.19 11.43 -1.73
N LEU A 70 -5.20 11.13 -0.91
CA LEU A 70 -5.23 9.90 -0.11
C LEU A 70 -5.23 8.64 -0.98
N VAL A 71 -5.82 8.66 -2.17
CA VAL A 71 -5.87 7.48 -3.03
C VAL A 71 -4.49 7.09 -3.53
N SER A 72 -3.75 8.05 -4.09
CA SER A 72 -2.38 7.80 -4.56
C SER A 72 -1.43 7.47 -3.41
N ALA A 73 -1.61 8.10 -2.24
CA ALA A 73 -0.87 7.77 -1.04
C ALA A 73 -1.14 6.33 -0.54
N ALA A 74 -2.40 5.89 -0.54
CA ALA A 74 -2.78 4.53 -0.13
C ALA A 74 -2.24 3.48 -1.11
N LEU A 75 -2.30 3.74 -2.42
CA LEU A 75 -1.66 2.89 -3.44
C LEU A 75 -0.16 2.78 -3.19
N HIS A 76 0.53 3.92 -3.01
CA HIS A 76 1.97 3.96 -2.77
C HIS A 76 2.37 3.18 -1.50
N ALA A 77 1.64 3.40 -0.41
CA ALA A 77 1.86 2.75 0.87
C ALA A 77 1.70 1.22 0.76
N ARG A 78 0.64 0.74 0.10
CA ARG A 78 0.38 -0.69 -0.12
C ARG A 78 1.42 -1.34 -1.03
N ILE A 79 1.81 -0.68 -2.14
CA ILE A 79 2.86 -1.20 -3.03
C ILE A 79 4.20 -1.28 -2.31
N THR A 80 4.53 -0.27 -1.50
CA THR A 80 5.74 -0.25 -0.68
C THR A 80 5.73 -1.37 0.37
N ALA A 81 4.60 -1.57 1.05
CA ALA A 81 4.43 -2.67 2.01
C ALA A 81 4.57 -4.03 1.33
N LEU A 82 3.97 -4.21 0.16
CA LEU A 82 4.08 -5.43 -0.64
C LEU A 82 5.53 -5.70 -1.05
N ALA A 83 6.23 -4.70 -1.60
CA ALA A 83 7.62 -4.84 -2.03
C ALA A 83 8.55 -5.25 -0.86
N LYS A 84 8.32 -4.69 0.33
CA LYS A 84 9.05 -5.10 1.55
C LYS A 84 8.74 -6.55 1.91
N TRP A 85 7.47 -6.92 1.90
CA TRP A 85 7.06 -8.28 2.25
C TRP A 85 7.61 -9.31 1.26
N THR A 86 7.47 -9.09 -0.06
CA THR A 86 7.99 -10.02 -1.08
C THR A 86 9.51 -10.17 -0.99
N THR A 87 10.23 -9.09 -0.71
CA THR A 87 11.70 -9.14 -0.58
C THR A 87 12.13 -10.00 0.61
N ALA A 88 11.37 -9.97 1.72
CA ALA A 88 11.73 -10.64 2.96
C ALA A 88 11.18 -12.07 3.07
N TRP A 89 9.99 -12.33 2.54
CA TRP A 89 9.22 -13.55 2.80
C TRP A 89 8.86 -14.35 1.55
N ASP A 90 8.91 -13.75 0.36
CA ASP A 90 8.68 -14.44 -0.92
C ASP A 90 9.71 -14.05 -2.00
N PRO A 91 11.03 -14.21 -1.73
CA PRO A 91 12.08 -13.76 -2.64
C PRO A 91 12.08 -14.50 -3.98
N ASP A 92 11.63 -15.76 -3.97
CA ASP A 92 11.57 -16.63 -5.14
C ASP A 92 10.22 -16.54 -5.87
N ARG A 93 9.28 -15.70 -5.39
CA ARG A 93 7.95 -15.48 -5.98
C ARG A 93 7.15 -16.78 -6.17
N GLN A 94 7.08 -17.58 -5.11
CA GLN A 94 6.39 -18.87 -5.10
C GLN A 94 4.89 -18.73 -4.83
N SER A 95 4.46 -17.63 -4.20
CA SER A 95 3.04 -17.36 -3.94
C SER A 95 2.28 -17.10 -5.25
N ASP A 96 0.99 -17.43 -5.28
CA ASP A 96 0.14 -17.07 -6.42
C ASP A 96 0.01 -15.55 -6.54
N VAL A 97 0.29 -15.04 -7.75
CA VAL A 97 0.34 -13.59 -8.00
C VAL A 97 -1.03 -12.94 -7.77
N GLN A 98 -2.13 -13.60 -8.12
CA GLN A 98 -3.46 -13.04 -7.95
C GLN A 98 -3.85 -13.02 -6.47
N ALA A 99 -3.56 -14.08 -5.72
CA ALA A 99 -3.79 -14.13 -4.28
C ALA A 99 -2.97 -13.07 -3.53
N VAL A 100 -1.73 -12.82 -3.94
CA VAL A 100 -0.89 -11.74 -3.40
C VAL A 100 -1.51 -10.37 -3.65
N ILE A 101 -1.97 -10.10 -4.89
CA ILE A 101 -2.63 -8.84 -5.25
C ILE A 101 -3.91 -8.63 -4.44
N ASP A 102 -4.76 -9.66 -4.37
CA ASP A 102 -6.02 -9.60 -3.65
C ASP A 102 -5.79 -9.42 -2.14
N SER A 103 -4.76 -10.06 -1.59
CA SER A 103 -4.35 -9.88 -0.19
C SER A 103 -3.84 -8.46 0.05
N ALA A 104 -3.03 -7.91 -0.85
CA ALA A 104 -2.43 -6.59 -0.72
C ALA A 104 -3.46 -5.44 -0.67
N VAL A 105 -4.66 -5.64 -1.25
CA VAL A 105 -5.75 -4.65 -1.18
C VAL A 105 -6.69 -4.86 0.01
N ARG A 106 -6.71 -6.06 0.61
CA ARG A 106 -7.61 -6.42 1.73
C ARG A 106 -6.96 -6.35 3.10
N PHE A 107 -5.69 -6.73 3.19
CA PHE A 107 -4.98 -6.80 4.47
C PHE A 107 -4.67 -5.38 4.96
N PRO A 108 -4.86 -5.09 6.27
CA PRO A 108 -4.59 -3.78 6.81
C PRO A 108 -3.08 -3.48 6.81
N LEU A 109 -2.74 -2.25 6.45
CA LEU A 109 -1.43 -1.67 6.70
C LEU A 109 -1.22 -1.47 8.20
N SER A 110 -0.02 -1.72 8.67
CA SER A 110 0.41 -1.48 10.04
C SER A 110 1.69 -0.67 10.10
N ALA A 111 2.00 -0.12 11.27
CA ALA A 111 3.33 0.37 11.57
C ALA A 111 4.31 -0.83 11.63
N GLY A 112 5.49 -0.65 11.06
CA GLY A 112 6.59 -1.62 11.09
C GLY A 112 7.94 -0.95 11.36
N VAL A 113 8.98 -1.76 11.52
CA VAL A 113 10.34 -1.31 11.91
C VAL A 113 10.89 -0.22 11.01
N ASN A 114 10.53 -0.22 9.72
CA ASN A 114 10.96 0.77 8.72
C ASN A 114 9.75 1.46 8.06
N GLY A 115 8.79 1.92 8.87
CA GLY A 115 7.58 2.60 8.40
C GLY A 115 6.45 1.63 8.06
N ILE A 116 5.62 1.97 7.07
CA ILE A 116 4.43 1.19 6.72
C ILE A 116 4.80 -0.21 6.19
N ALA A 117 4.06 -1.22 6.65
CA ALA A 117 4.24 -2.63 6.27
C ALA A 117 2.91 -3.41 6.34
N PHE A 118 2.93 -4.65 5.88
CA PHE A 118 1.97 -5.68 6.28
C PHE A 118 2.56 -6.50 7.42
N GLU A 119 1.75 -6.89 8.38
CA GLU A 119 2.15 -7.87 9.40
C GLU A 119 2.45 -9.21 8.70
N PRO A 120 3.69 -9.75 8.80
CA PRO A 120 4.12 -10.84 7.93
C PRO A 120 3.29 -12.12 7.99
N ALA A 121 2.96 -12.59 9.20
CA ALA A 121 2.31 -13.88 9.38
C ALA A 121 0.86 -13.84 8.90
N GLY A 122 0.11 -12.83 9.33
CA GLY A 122 -1.28 -12.61 8.94
C GLY A 122 -1.42 -12.31 7.45
N PHE A 123 -0.45 -11.61 6.84
CA PHE A 123 -0.47 -11.41 5.39
C PHE A 123 -0.28 -12.72 4.63
N GLN A 124 0.67 -13.57 5.06
CA GLN A 124 0.86 -14.91 4.49
C GLN A 124 -0.38 -15.79 4.68
N GLU A 125 -1.01 -15.76 5.85
CA GLU A 125 -2.23 -16.51 6.13
C GLU A 125 -3.37 -16.11 5.18
N LEU A 126 -3.52 -14.80 4.90
CA LEU A 126 -4.53 -14.33 3.95
C LEU A 126 -4.25 -14.80 2.53
N ILE A 127 -2.99 -14.78 2.08
CA ILE A 127 -2.60 -15.29 0.76
C ILE A 127 -3.02 -16.75 0.62
N LEU A 128 -2.60 -17.60 1.58
CA LEU A 128 -2.91 -19.03 1.57
C LEU A 128 -4.42 -19.29 1.64
N PHE A 129 -5.16 -18.47 2.38
CA PHE A 129 -6.61 -18.56 2.44
C PHE A 129 -7.25 -18.28 1.07
N ILE A 130 -6.83 -17.21 0.38
CA ILE A 130 -7.36 -16.86 -0.96
C ILE A 130 -7.00 -17.93 -1.99
N GLU A 131 -5.77 -18.46 -1.97
CA GLU A 131 -5.33 -19.56 -2.84
C GLU A 131 -6.17 -20.83 -2.67
N ALA A 132 -6.69 -21.07 -1.47
CA ALA A 132 -7.52 -22.24 -1.17
C ALA A 132 -9.00 -22.08 -1.56
N LEU A 133 -9.45 -20.92 -2.02
CA LEU A 133 -10.85 -20.70 -2.39
C LEU A 133 -11.20 -21.45 -3.70
N PRO A 134 -12.34 -22.17 -3.74
CA PRO A 134 -12.85 -22.72 -4.99
C PRO A 134 -13.29 -21.58 -5.91
N TRP A 135 -12.92 -21.69 -7.19
CA TRP A 135 -13.20 -20.73 -8.27
C TRP A 135 -14.69 -20.61 -8.62
#